data_AF-A0A8J6CBR2-F1
#
_entry.id   AF-A0A8J6CBR2-F1
#
_cell.length_a   1.000
_cell.length_b   1.000
_cell.length_c   1.000
_cell.angle_alpha   90.00
_cell.angle_beta   90.00
_cell.angle_gamma   90.00
#
_symmetry.space_group_name_H-M   'P 1'
#
loop_
_entity.id
_entity.type
_entity.pdbx_description
1 polymer ?
#
loop_
_entity_poly.entity_id
_entity_poly.type
_entity_poly.pdbx_seq_one_letter_code
_entity_poly.pdbx_strand_id
1 'polypeptide(L)'
;MSALSRRALALPTRGRIVLDPSTARVVLPIALRRHGLSTTAAAPAAPVDVTMPRFKATLEVIASKIFPAGFGWQGASVVAGSMGYAADSTNFFLMTGAGDFAGVFAGHAAFSLSKAALGGKDDLRADMTTGLWLASAAFCSGTAWQPVVNLLHDGMGLSFGTTAVATGAATGFVFFSGLRLGRVLYAPLGLAPTSSANLYSDAMLSASIGGATGTFVGTDISFGADNFLRPVFGVEETMSAAGGMVRAGASTSVGFLGVQALQNIALPSGANWVDPTPQHKARAD
;
A
#
# COMPACT_ATOMS: atom_id res chain seq x y z
N MET A 1 -36.10 -28.59 -36.20
CA MET A 1 -35.94 -27.37 -35.36
C MET A 1 -35.85 -27.82 -33.92
N SER A 2 -34.70 -27.54 -33.30
CA SER A 2 -34.14 -28.27 -32.14
C SER A 2 -34.81 -27.90 -30.81
N ALA A 3 -35.21 -28.92 -30.06
CA ALA A 3 -35.78 -28.84 -28.73
C ALA A 3 -34.69 -28.49 -27.68
N LEU A 4 -34.94 -27.41 -26.92
CA LEU A 4 -34.12 -26.98 -25.78
C LEU A 4 -34.34 -27.92 -24.59
N SER A 5 -33.30 -28.70 -24.28
CA SER A 5 -33.18 -29.53 -23.08
C SER A 5 -33.00 -28.65 -21.84
N ARG A 6 -33.99 -28.64 -20.94
CA ARG A 6 -33.87 -28.07 -19.59
C ARG A 6 -33.23 -29.12 -18.67
N ARG A 7 -31.94 -28.96 -18.37
CA ARG A 7 -31.33 -29.65 -17.22
C ARG A 7 -31.70 -28.90 -15.95
N ALA A 8 -32.56 -29.50 -15.14
CA ALA A 8 -32.76 -29.08 -13.76
C ALA A 8 -31.50 -29.44 -12.95
N LEU A 9 -30.84 -28.42 -12.38
CA LEU A 9 -29.81 -28.62 -11.36
C LEU A 9 -30.50 -29.11 -10.09
N ALA A 10 -30.25 -30.36 -9.69
CA ALA A 10 -30.61 -30.84 -8.36
C ALA A 10 -29.74 -30.10 -7.33
N LEU A 11 -30.35 -29.20 -6.57
CA LEU A 11 -29.71 -28.61 -5.39
C LEU A 11 -29.50 -29.71 -4.33
N PRO A 12 -28.33 -29.78 -3.68
CA PRO A 12 -28.11 -30.71 -2.58
C PRO A 12 -29.13 -30.39 -1.47
N THR A 13 -29.83 -31.43 -1.04
CA THR A 13 -30.78 -31.41 0.07
C THR A 13 -30.07 -30.89 1.32
N ARG A 14 -30.40 -29.64 1.71
CA ARG A 14 -29.96 -29.06 2.98
C ARG A 14 -30.39 -29.98 4.11
N GLY A 15 -29.41 -30.47 4.87
CA GLY A 15 -29.65 -31.17 6.13
C GLY A 15 -30.56 -30.32 7.01
N ARG A 16 -31.68 -30.92 7.41
CA ARG A 16 -32.70 -30.30 8.25
C ARG A 16 -32.11 -30.14 9.65
N ILE A 17 -31.81 -28.92 10.08
CA ILE A 17 -31.51 -28.63 11.48
C ILE A 17 -32.83 -28.79 12.24
N VAL A 18 -32.93 -29.84 13.05
CA VAL A 18 -34.05 -30.03 13.98
C VAL A 18 -33.69 -29.29 15.26
N LEU A 19 -34.41 -28.22 15.56
CA LEU A 19 -34.33 -27.52 16.84
C LEU A 19 -35.32 -28.19 17.79
N ASP A 20 -34.82 -28.73 18.90
CA ASP A 20 -35.65 -29.17 20.04
C ASP A 20 -36.07 -27.92 20.84
N PRO A 21 -37.37 -27.58 20.89
CA PRO A 21 -37.87 -26.38 21.55
C PRO A 21 -37.82 -26.45 23.08
N SER A 22 -37.47 -27.61 23.68
CA SER A 22 -37.46 -27.78 25.13
C SER A 22 -36.08 -27.68 25.80
N THR A 23 -34.98 -27.67 25.02
CA THR A 23 -33.63 -27.78 25.61
C THR A 23 -32.59 -26.78 25.10
N ALA A 24 -32.87 -25.98 24.06
CA ALA A 24 -31.93 -25.01 23.48
C ALA A 24 -30.50 -25.59 23.30
N ARG A 25 -30.39 -26.88 22.93
CA ARG A 25 -29.12 -27.55 22.65
C ARG A 25 -29.10 -28.05 21.22
N VAL A 26 -28.10 -27.61 20.47
CA VAL A 26 -27.78 -28.15 19.14
C VAL A 26 -27.10 -29.50 19.34
N VAL A 27 -27.82 -30.60 19.10
CA VAL A 27 -27.25 -31.95 19.09
C VAL A 27 -26.63 -32.20 17.72
N LEU A 28 -25.32 -32.01 17.60
CA LEU A 28 -24.56 -32.49 16.45
C LEU A 28 -24.43 -34.01 16.51
N PRO A 29 -24.69 -34.76 15.42
CA PRO A 29 -24.46 -36.19 15.39
C PRO A 29 -22.96 -36.48 15.51
N ILE A 30 -22.56 -36.99 16.68
CA ILE A 30 -21.21 -37.48 16.96
C ILE A 30 -21.04 -38.82 16.23
N ALA A 31 -20.61 -38.76 14.97
CA ALA A 31 -19.99 -39.88 14.29
C ALA A 31 -18.46 -39.70 14.33
N LEU A 32 -17.89 -39.84 15.53
CA LEU A 32 -16.45 -39.77 15.79
C LEU A 32 -15.81 -41.10 15.33
N ARG A 33 -15.44 -41.17 14.05
CA ARG A 33 -14.59 -42.24 13.51
C ARG A 33 -13.18 -42.05 14.09
N ARG A 34 -12.81 -42.88 15.07
CA ARG A 34 -11.44 -43.04 15.58
C ARG A 34 -10.53 -43.58 14.47
N HIS A 35 -10.04 -42.73 13.59
CA HIS A 35 -8.83 -43.03 12.83
C HIS A 35 -7.64 -42.62 13.70
N GLY A 36 -6.84 -43.61 14.10
CA GLY A 36 -5.57 -43.40 14.79
C GLY A 36 -4.63 -42.60 13.89
N LEU A 37 -4.64 -41.27 14.07
CA LEU A 37 -3.62 -40.39 13.53
C LEU A 37 -2.39 -40.58 14.42
N SER A 38 -1.40 -41.30 13.90
CA SER A 38 -0.05 -41.31 14.43
C SER A 38 0.50 -39.88 14.35
N THR A 39 0.37 -39.13 15.45
CA THR A 39 0.97 -37.82 15.63
C THR A 39 2.45 -38.01 15.97
N THR A 40 3.25 -38.42 14.99
CA THR A 40 4.70 -38.23 15.08
C THR A 40 4.92 -36.74 14.95
N ALA A 41 5.02 -36.04 16.08
CA ALA A 41 5.23 -34.60 16.11
C ALA A 41 6.56 -34.30 15.39
N ALA A 42 6.45 -33.73 14.18
CA ALA A 42 7.61 -33.28 13.44
C ALA A 42 8.35 -32.26 14.30
N ALA A 43 9.68 -32.41 14.41
CA ALA A 43 10.51 -31.45 15.12
C ALA A 43 10.26 -30.04 14.55
N PRO A 44 10.19 -29.00 15.42
CA PRO A 44 9.96 -27.64 14.96
C PRO A 44 11.05 -27.25 13.96
N ALA A 45 10.62 -26.76 12.79
CA ALA A 45 11.55 -26.27 11.77
C ALA A 45 12.40 -25.13 12.34
N ALA A 46 13.68 -25.07 11.93
CA ALA A 46 14.57 -23.99 12.31
C ALA A 46 13.98 -22.62 11.90
N PRO A 47 14.23 -21.54 12.68
CA PRO A 47 13.81 -20.20 12.31
C PRO A 47 14.38 -19.82 10.94
N VAL A 48 13.52 -19.47 9.99
CA VAL A 48 13.96 -18.94 8.69
C VAL A 48 14.28 -17.46 8.89
N ASP A 49 15.52 -17.05 8.60
CA ASP A 49 15.87 -15.63 8.55
C ASP A 49 15.15 -14.96 7.37
N VAL A 50 14.18 -14.12 7.71
CA VAL A 50 13.38 -13.35 6.75
C VAL A 50 13.79 -11.89 6.68
N THR A 51 14.71 -11.43 7.53
CA THR A 51 15.01 -10.00 7.68
C THR A 51 15.72 -9.44 6.45
N MET A 52 16.77 -10.09 5.95
CA MET A 52 17.51 -9.61 4.78
C MET A 52 16.63 -9.57 3.50
N PRO A 53 15.84 -10.60 3.17
CA PRO A 53 14.88 -10.54 2.07
C PRO A 53 13.90 -9.36 2.16
N ARG A 54 13.39 -9.07 3.37
CA ARG A 54 12.46 -7.94 3.59
C ARG A 54 13.11 -6.58 3.31
N PHE A 55 14.35 -6.37 3.75
CA PHE A 55 15.07 -5.13 3.48
C PHE A 55 15.38 -4.97 2.00
N LYS A 56 15.74 -6.05 1.30
CA LYS A 56 15.90 -6.02 -0.16
C LYS A 56 14.59 -5.57 -0.84
N ALA A 57 13.46 -6.19 -0.52
CA ALA A 57 12.16 -5.80 -1.06
C ALA A 57 11.79 -4.34 -0.72
N THR A 58 12.14 -3.89 0.49
CA THR A 58 11.95 -2.49 0.92
C THR A 58 12.71 -1.51 0.04
N LEU A 59 14.00 -1.79 -0.23
CA LEU A 59 14.82 -0.94 -1.09
C LEU A 59 14.33 -0.93 -2.54
N GLU A 60 13.87 -2.06 -3.06
CA GLU A 60 13.27 -2.14 -4.40
C GLU A 60 11.99 -1.30 -4.49
N VAL A 61 11.15 -1.31 -3.46
CA VAL A 61 9.93 -0.49 -3.38
C VAL A 61 10.28 0.99 -3.27
N ILE A 62 11.29 1.35 -2.48
CA ILE A 62 11.76 2.72 -2.38
C ILE A 62 12.22 3.24 -3.75
N ALA A 63 13.11 2.52 -4.41
CA ALA A 63 13.68 2.93 -5.68
C ALA A 63 12.64 2.98 -6.81
N SER A 64 11.73 2.00 -6.86
CA SER A 64 10.76 1.90 -7.97
C SER A 64 9.46 2.68 -7.73
N LYS A 65 9.14 3.09 -6.50
CA LYS A 65 7.82 3.69 -6.20
C LYS A 65 7.92 4.90 -5.28
N ILE A 66 8.50 4.75 -4.08
CA ILE A 66 8.41 5.78 -3.04
C ILE A 66 9.22 7.04 -3.37
N PHE A 67 10.44 6.88 -3.90
CA PHE A 67 11.21 8.02 -4.37
C PHE A 67 10.54 8.69 -5.58
N PRO A 68 10.16 7.94 -6.65
CA PRO A 68 9.42 8.51 -7.77
C PRO A 68 8.12 9.21 -7.39
N ALA A 69 7.37 8.70 -6.40
CA ALA A 69 6.18 9.31 -5.82
C ALA A 69 6.43 10.75 -5.34
N GLY A 70 7.33 10.92 -4.36
CA GLY A 70 7.68 12.24 -3.83
C GLY A 70 8.29 13.16 -4.89
N PHE A 71 9.13 12.61 -5.76
CA PHE A 71 9.72 13.34 -6.89
C PHE A 71 8.64 13.86 -7.86
N GLY A 72 7.68 13.00 -8.23
CA GLY A 72 6.59 13.30 -9.14
C GLY A 72 5.60 14.31 -8.55
N TRP A 73 5.24 14.15 -7.27
CA TRP A 73 4.39 15.10 -6.55
C TRP A 73 4.99 16.51 -6.58
N GLN A 74 6.27 16.65 -6.23
CA GLN A 74 6.95 17.94 -6.23
C GLN A 74 7.19 18.49 -7.65
N GLY A 75 7.39 17.61 -8.63
CA GLY A 75 7.44 18.03 -10.03
C GLY A 75 6.12 18.65 -10.46
N ALA A 76 5.01 18.02 -10.11
CA ALA A 76 3.68 18.51 -10.43
C ALA A 76 3.30 19.78 -9.65
N SER A 77 3.81 19.99 -8.43
CA SER A 77 3.60 21.24 -7.68
C SER A 77 4.27 22.44 -8.38
N VAL A 78 5.47 22.24 -8.93
CA VAL A 78 6.16 23.27 -9.75
C VAL A 78 5.35 23.60 -11.01
N VAL A 79 4.83 22.59 -11.69
CA VAL A 79 3.98 22.80 -12.88
C VAL A 79 2.69 23.52 -12.50
N ALA A 80 2.02 23.09 -11.42
CA ALA A 80 0.81 23.74 -10.91
C ALA A 80 1.03 25.22 -10.58
N GLY A 81 2.14 25.55 -9.90
CA GLY A 81 2.53 26.93 -9.61
C GLY A 81 2.77 27.74 -10.88
N SER A 82 3.41 27.14 -11.89
CA SER A 82 3.62 27.77 -13.21
C SER A 82 2.31 28.03 -13.96
N MET A 83 1.26 27.26 -13.68
CA MET A 83 -0.10 27.44 -14.20
C MET A 83 -0.91 28.47 -13.39
N GLY A 84 -0.35 29.02 -12.31
CA GLY A 84 -1.02 29.98 -11.44
C GLY A 84 -2.02 29.36 -10.46
N TYR A 85 -1.94 28.04 -10.22
CA TYR A 85 -2.78 27.41 -9.20
C TYR A 85 -2.26 27.72 -7.80
N ALA A 86 -3.13 28.25 -6.95
CA ALA A 86 -2.83 28.47 -5.55
C ALA A 86 -2.69 27.13 -4.81
N ALA A 87 -1.80 27.07 -3.83
CA ALA A 87 -1.50 25.86 -3.06
C ALA A 87 -2.69 25.37 -2.19
N ASP A 88 -3.75 26.15 -2.06
CA ASP A 88 -5.00 25.80 -1.37
C ASP A 88 -6.15 25.47 -2.35
N SER A 89 -5.89 25.45 -3.65
CA SER A 89 -6.89 25.18 -4.68
C SER A 89 -7.04 23.70 -4.99
N THR A 90 -8.27 23.28 -5.31
CA THR A 90 -8.56 21.91 -5.77
C THR A 90 -7.72 21.50 -6.98
N ASN A 91 -7.42 22.45 -7.89
CA ASN A 91 -6.59 22.17 -9.06
C ASN A 91 -5.15 21.83 -8.70
N PHE A 92 -4.56 22.51 -7.70
CA PHE A 92 -3.23 22.19 -7.18
C PHE A 92 -3.22 20.80 -6.53
N PHE A 93 -4.24 20.48 -5.73
CA PHE A 93 -4.38 19.17 -5.10
C PHE A 93 -4.45 18.04 -6.13
N LEU A 94 -5.30 18.18 -7.15
CA LEU A 94 -5.44 17.17 -8.21
C LEU A 94 -4.15 17.04 -9.03
N MET A 95 -3.48 18.15 -9.33
CA MET A 95 -2.25 18.14 -10.12
C MET A 95 -1.12 17.43 -9.40
N THR A 96 -0.93 17.73 -8.11
CA THR A 96 0.09 17.06 -7.29
C THR A 96 -0.21 15.58 -7.07
N GLY A 97 -1.48 15.21 -6.87
CA GLY A 97 -1.91 13.81 -6.90
C GLY A 97 -1.61 13.10 -8.23
N ALA A 98 -1.82 13.78 -9.37
CA ALA A 98 -1.47 13.25 -10.69
C ALA A 98 0.06 13.08 -10.86
N GLY A 99 0.86 13.97 -10.26
CA GLY A 99 2.31 13.81 -10.17
C GLY A 99 2.73 12.57 -9.40
N ASP A 100 2.09 12.32 -8.26
CA ASP A 100 2.33 11.13 -7.43
C ASP A 100 1.99 9.84 -8.18
N PHE A 101 0.81 9.80 -8.83
CA PHE A 101 0.39 8.72 -9.72
C PHE A 101 1.44 8.44 -10.80
N ALA A 102 1.85 9.48 -11.54
CA ALA A 102 2.78 9.35 -12.65
C ALA A 102 4.14 8.86 -12.16
N GLY A 103 4.62 9.38 -11.03
CA GLY A 103 5.85 8.95 -10.38
C GLY A 103 5.83 7.46 -10.05
N VAL A 104 4.81 6.98 -9.33
CA VAL A 104 4.67 5.57 -8.96
C VAL A 104 4.56 4.67 -10.18
N PHE A 105 3.70 5.01 -11.14
CA PHE A 105 3.48 4.17 -12.31
C PHE A 105 4.73 4.08 -13.19
N ALA A 106 5.36 5.23 -13.49
CA ALA A 106 6.55 5.28 -14.33
C ALA A 106 7.75 4.59 -13.66
N GLY A 107 7.96 4.83 -12.36
CA GLY A 107 9.02 4.17 -11.59
C GLY A 107 8.84 2.65 -11.55
N HIS A 108 7.61 2.17 -11.33
CA HIS A 108 7.31 0.74 -11.31
C HIS A 108 7.52 0.10 -12.68
N ALA A 109 6.98 0.74 -13.73
CA ALA A 109 7.12 0.26 -15.10
C ALA A 109 8.59 0.19 -15.53
N ALA A 110 9.37 1.24 -15.28
CA ALA A 110 10.80 1.27 -15.59
C ALA A 110 11.55 0.16 -14.85
N PHE A 111 11.25 -0.07 -13.58
CA PHE A 111 11.88 -1.14 -12.79
C PHE A 111 11.52 -2.54 -13.31
N SER A 112 10.24 -2.82 -13.57
CA SER A 112 9.80 -4.13 -14.10
C SER A 112 10.35 -4.40 -15.50
N LEU A 113 10.38 -3.39 -16.38
CA LEU A 113 11.01 -3.51 -17.70
C LEU A 113 12.51 -3.78 -17.59
N SER A 114 13.19 -3.12 -16.65
CA SER A 114 14.62 -3.35 -16.39
C SER A 114 14.88 -4.77 -15.90
N LYS A 115 14.06 -5.28 -14.96
CA LYS A 115 14.15 -6.69 -14.52
C LYS A 115 13.94 -7.66 -15.67
N ALA A 116 12.95 -7.41 -16.52
CA ALA A 116 12.67 -8.26 -17.69
C ALA A 116 13.84 -8.25 -18.68
N ALA A 117 14.43 -7.08 -18.96
CA ALA A 117 15.60 -6.95 -19.84
C ALA A 117 16.84 -7.69 -19.30
N LEU A 118 16.95 -7.83 -17.97
CA LEU A 118 18.02 -8.59 -17.29
C LEU A 118 17.71 -10.09 -17.14
N GLY A 119 16.69 -10.60 -17.83
CA GLY A 119 16.33 -12.02 -17.83
C GLY A 119 15.37 -12.45 -16.72
N GLY A 120 14.72 -11.50 -16.02
CA GLY A 120 13.63 -11.79 -15.10
C GLY A 120 12.46 -12.46 -15.81
N LYS A 121 11.82 -13.43 -15.14
CA LYS A 121 10.68 -14.21 -15.68
C LYS A 121 9.33 -13.73 -15.16
N ASP A 122 9.26 -12.49 -14.71
CA ASP A 122 8.05 -11.91 -14.14
C ASP A 122 6.99 -11.72 -15.23
N ASP A 123 5.72 -11.92 -14.88
CA ASP A 123 4.60 -11.61 -15.77
C ASP A 123 4.43 -10.09 -15.85
N LEU A 124 5.01 -9.48 -16.89
CA LEU A 124 4.98 -8.03 -17.10
C LEU A 124 3.56 -7.47 -17.10
N ARG A 125 2.56 -8.23 -17.57
CA ARG A 125 1.16 -7.77 -17.57
C ARG A 125 0.63 -7.69 -16.14
N ALA A 126 0.86 -8.73 -15.33
CA ALA A 126 0.45 -8.73 -13.93
C ALA A 126 1.18 -7.63 -13.13
N ASP A 127 2.47 -7.42 -13.40
CA ASP A 127 3.26 -6.32 -12.85
C ASP A 127 2.66 -4.97 -13.22
N MET A 128 2.34 -4.72 -14.50
CA MET A 128 1.76 -3.43 -14.92
C MET A 128 0.38 -3.18 -14.30
N THR A 129 -0.47 -4.20 -14.17
CA THR A 129 -1.74 -4.08 -13.44
C THR A 129 -1.51 -3.70 -11.97
N THR A 130 -0.50 -4.29 -11.33
CA THR A 130 -0.12 -3.96 -9.95
C THR A 130 0.41 -2.53 -9.85
N GLY A 131 1.25 -2.11 -10.78
CA GLY A 131 1.75 -0.72 -10.87
C GLY A 131 0.62 0.29 -11.02
N LEU A 132 -0.34 0.03 -11.91
CA LEU A 132 -1.50 0.90 -12.10
C LEU A 132 -2.36 0.99 -10.83
N TRP A 133 -2.59 -0.14 -10.17
CA TRP A 133 -3.35 -0.18 -8.91
C TRP A 133 -2.67 0.64 -7.80
N LEU A 134 -1.36 0.48 -7.61
CA LEU A 134 -0.60 1.23 -6.60
C LEU A 134 -0.53 2.71 -6.95
N ALA A 135 -0.36 3.07 -8.22
CA ALA A 135 -0.35 4.46 -8.67
C ALA A 135 -1.69 5.15 -8.41
N SER A 136 -2.82 4.46 -8.61
CA SER A 136 -4.15 4.99 -8.28
C SER A 136 -4.35 5.23 -6.79
N ALA A 137 -3.81 4.36 -5.92
CA ALA A 137 -3.81 4.62 -4.48
C ALA A 137 -2.94 5.82 -4.12
N ALA A 138 -1.77 5.96 -4.76
CA ALA A 138 -0.88 7.10 -4.60
C ALA A 138 -1.54 8.41 -5.05
N PHE A 139 -2.28 8.41 -6.17
CA PHE A 139 -3.09 9.55 -6.59
C PHE A 139 -3.99 10.06 -5.47
N CYS A 140 -4.71 9.15 -4.79
CA CYS A 140 -5.62 9.51 -3.71
C CYS A 140 -4.85 10.17 -2.55
N SER A 141 -3.75 9.57 -2.08
CA SER A 141 -2.97 10.13 -0.98
C SER A 141 -2.26 11.44 -1.35
N GLY A 142 -1.69 11.53 -2.55
CA GLY A 142 -1.02 12.72 -3.06
C GLY A 142 -1.97 13.89 -3.20
N THR A 143 -3.21 13.64 -3.67
CA THR A 143 -4.28 14.65 -3.72
C THR A 143 -4.67 15.13 -2.32
N ALA A 144 -4.73 14.22 -1.34
CA ALA A 144 -5.13 14.54 0.02
C ALA A 144 -4.04 15.25 0.84
N TRP A 145 -2.78 15.18 0.43
CA TRP A 145 -1.66 15.63 1.25
C TRP A 145 -1.71 17.13 1.58
N GLN A 146 -1.74 17.99 0.55
CA GLN A 146 -1.74 19.44 0.75
C GLN A 146 -2.97 19.95 1.53
N PRO A 147 -4.22 19.56 1.24
CA PRO A 147 -5.36 20.04 2.02
C PRO A 147 -5.31 19.60 3.48
N VAL A 148 -4.74 18.42 3.77
CA VAL A 148 -4.55 17.97 5.15
C VAL A 148 -3.49 18.80 5.87
N VAL A 149 -2.35 19.08 5.23
CA VAL A 149 -1.31 19.96 5.82
C VAL A 149 -1.86 21.36 6.07
N ASN A 150 -2.54 21.97 5.08
CA ASN A 150 -3.14 23.30 5.22
C ASN A 150 -4.15 23.33 6.38
N LEU A 151 -5.01 22.32 6.50
CA LEU A 151 -5.97 22.24 7.59
C LEU A 151 -5.29 22.16 8.97
N LEU A 152 -4.29 21.29 9.10
CA LEU A 152 -3.63 21.03 10.38
C LEU A 152 -2.70 22.18 10.79
N HIS A 153 -1.92 22.72 9.86
CA HIS A 153 -1.00 23.81 10.12
C HIS A 153 -1.71 25.15 10.15
N ASP A 154 -2.32 25.57 9.04
CA ASP A 154 -2.89 26.92 8.92
C ASP A 154 -4.25 27.03 9.61
N GLY A 155 -5.09 25.98 9.48
CA GLY A 155 -6.45 25.97 10.04
C GLY A 155 -6.50 25.72 11.55
N MET A 156 -5.63 24.83 12.05
CA MET A 156 -5.64 24.42 13.46
C MET A 156 -4.42 24.91 14.26
N GLY A 157 -3.41 25.50 13.62
CA GLY A 157 -2.22 26.02 14.30
C GLY A 157 -1.36 24.94 14.95
N LEU A 158 -1.38 23.72 14.44
CA LEU A 158 -0.62 22.61 15.03
C LEU A 158 0.88 22.75 14.76
N SER A 159 1.69 22.28 15.71
CA SER A 159 3.14 22.18 15.56
C SER A 159 3.53 21.21 14.45
N PHE A 160 4.73 21.39 13.90
CA PHE A 160 5.30 20.55 12.85
C PHE A 160 5.20 19.06 13.18
N GLY A 161 5.63 18.64 14.37
CA GLY A 161 5.59 17.22 14.75
C GLY A 161 4.16 16.66 14.77
N THR A 162 3.20 17.44 15.25
CA THR A 162 1.79 17.02 15.29
C THR A 162 1.20 16.96 13.89
N THR A 163 1.47 17.97 13.05
CA THR A 163 1.04 18.00 11.65
C THR A 163 1.66 16.86 10.85
N ALA A 164 2.95 16.57 11.01
CA ALA A 164 3.62 15.46 10.35
C ALA A 164 2.96 14.10 10.67
N VAL A 165 2.70 13.82 11.95
CA VAL A 165 2.04 12.57 12.37
C VAL A 165 0.60 12.49 11.88
N ALA A 166 -0.18 13.57 12.03
CA ALA A 166 -1.58 13.60 11.63
C ALA A 166 -1.75 13.54 10.11
N THR A 167 -0.91 14.25 9.33
CA THR A 167 -0.84 14.14 7.88
C THR A 167 -0.47 12.72 7.47
N GLY A 168 0.52 12.11 8.12
CA GLY A 168 0.90 10.72 7.90
C GLY A 168 -0.27 9.76 8.07
N ALA A 169 -0.99 9.85 9.20
CA ALA A 169 -2.14 9.00 9.48
C ALA A 169 -3.30 9.21 8.49
N ALA A 170 -3.65 10.47 8.19
CA ALA A 170 -4.76 10.80 7.29
C ALA A 170 -4.47 10.34 5.86
N THR A 171 -3.30 10.66 5.32
CA THR A 171 -2.92 10.28 3.95
C THR A 171 -2.66 8.77 3.82
N GLY A 172 -2.11 8.12 4.84
CA GLY A 172 -2.02 6.66 4.91
C GLY A 172 -3.40 5.99 4.86
N PHE A 173 -4.40 6.55 5.56
CA PHE A 173 -5.78 6.07 5.48
C PHE A 173 -6.41 6.29 4.10
N VAL A 174 -6.16 7.44 3.46
CA VAL A 174 -6.62 7.71 2.09
C VAL A 174 -5.96 6.75 1.09
N PHE A 175 -4.66 6.48 1.23
CA PHE A 175 -3.95 5.49 0.43
C PHE A 175 -4.58 4.09 0.59
N PHE A 176 -4.81 3.66 1.84
CA PHE A 176 -5.48 2.40 2.16
C PHE A 176 -6.84 2.31 1.45
N SER A 177 -7.66 3.35 1.56
CA SER A 177 -8.97 3.42 0.90
C SER A 177 -8.85 3.30 -0.61
N GLY A 178 -7.84 3.95 -1.21
CA GLY A 178 -7.48 3.80 -2.62
C GLY A 178 -7.11 2.37 -3.00
N LEU A 179 -6.31 1.67 -2.19
CA LEU A 179 -5.99 0.25 -2.40
C LEU A 179 -7.27 -0.60 -2.41
N ARG A 180 -8.17 -0.40 -1.44
CA ARG A 180 -9.41 -1.17 -1.31
C ARG A 180 -10.35 -0.95 -2.51
N LEU A 181 -10.52 0.30 -2.93
CA LEU A 181 -11.30 0.63 -4.12
C LEU A 181 -10.66 0.04 -5.37
N GLY A 182 -9.34 0.16 -5.50
CA GLY A 182 -8.59 -0.39 -6.61
C GLY A 182 -8.73 -1.91 -6.74
N ARG A 183 -8.81 -2.66 -5.64
CA ARG A 183 -9.11 -4.11 -5.69
C ARG A 183 -10.47 -4.43 -6.28
N VAL A 184 -11.45 -3.54 -6.15
CA VAL A 184 -12.76 -3.70 -6.80
C VAL A 184 -12.66 -3.36 -8.28
N LEU A 185 -12.04 -2.22 -8.61
CA LEU A 185 -11.97 -1.70 -9.97
C LEU A 185 -11.06 -2.52 -10.90
N TYR A 186 -9.95 -3.04 -10.38
CA TYR A 186 -8.93 -3.74 -11.16
C TYR A 186 -9.00 -5.26 -11.06
N ALA A 187 -9.94 -5.84 -10.29
CA ALA A 187 -10.17 -7.28 -10.27
C ALA A 187 -10.42 -7.88 -11.68
N PRO A 188 -11.20 -7.23 -12.58
CA PRO A 188 -11.36 -7.70 -13.96
C PRO A 188 -10.05 -7.73 -14.78
N LEU A 189 -9.02 -6.98 -14.36
CA LEU A 189 -7.71 -6.96 -15.00
C LEU A 189 -6.74 -8.02 -14.43
N GLY A 190 -7.21 -8.89 -13.54
CA GLY A 190 -6.43 -9.95 -12.92
C GLY A 190 -5.83 -9.60 -11.55
N LEU A 191 -6.15 -8.43 -10.99
CA LEU A 191 -5.76 -8.11 -9.62
C LEU A 191 -6.54 -8.99 -8.63
N ALA A 192 -5.88 -9.45 -7.56
CA ALA A 192 -6.56 -10.25 -6.53
C ALA A 192 -7.68 -9.44 -5.84
N PRO A 193 -8.93 -9.96 -5.80
CA PRO A 193 -10.06 -9.28 -5.19
C PRO A 193 -9.87 -9.13 -3.67
N THR A 194 -10.66 -8.25 -3.07
CA THR A 194 -10.71 -8.02 -1.62
C THR A 194 -10.86 -9.33 -0.84
N SER A 195 -9.96 -9.53 0.15
CA SER A 195 -10.01 -10.63 1.11
C SER A 195 -9.48 -10.17 2.47
N SER A 196 -9.70 -10.96 3.52
CA SER A 196 -9.10 -10.67 4.84
C SER A 196 -7.58 -10.72 4.82
N ALA A 197 -7.00 -11.62 4.00
CA ALA A 197 -5.55 -11.74 3.87
C ALA A 197 -4.92 -10.46 3.32
N ASN A 198 -5.45 -9.94 2.21
CA ASN A 198 -4.93 -8.70 1.64
C ASN A 198 -5.36 -7.43 2.39
N LEU A 199 -6.42 -7.48 3.19
CA LEU A 199 -6.80 -6.36 4.07
C LEU A 199 -5.67 -6.00 5.02
N TYR A 200 -5.07 -7.02 5.65
CA TYR A 200 -3.98 -6.83 6.59
C TYR A 200 -2.71 -6.33 5.89
N SER A 201 -2.33 -6.94 4.77
CA SER A 201 -1.19 -6.48 3.96
C SER A 201 -1.36 -5.03 3.47
N ASP A 202 -2.55 -4.66 2.99
CA ASP A 202 -2.85 -3.30 2.54
C ASP A 202 -2.76 -2.31 3.71
N ALA A 203 -3.25 -2.66 4.90
CA ALA A 203 -3.18 -1.81 6.08
C ALA A 203 -1.73 -1.55 6.52
N MET A 204 -0.88 -2.59 6.51
CA MET A 204 0.52 -2.45 6.86
C MET A 204 1.32 -1.63 5.85
N LEU A 205 1.12 -1.86 4.55
CA LEU A 205 1.72 -1.04 3.51
C LEU A 205 1.30 0.43 3.69
N SER A 206 0.03 0.68 3.99
CA SER A 206 -0.51 2.02 4.21
C SER A 206 0.08 2.71 5.44
N ALA A 207 0.42 1.96 6.49
CA ALA A 207 1.16 2.50 7.63
C ALA A 207 2.56 2.98 7.22
N SER A 208 3.27 2.21 6.38
CA SER A 208 4.57 2.64 5.83
C SER A 208 4.45 3.86 4.92
N ILE A 209 3.37 3.95 4.13
CA ILE A 209 3.05 5.16 3.35
C ILE A 209 2.77 6.35 4.27
N GLY A 210 2.06 6.16 5.39
CA GLY A 210 1.86 7.21 6.39
C GLY A 210 3.17 7.74 6.96
N GLY A 211 4.17 6.87 7.17
CA GLY A 211 5.53 7.30 7.53
C GLY A 211 6.19 8.16 6.45
N ALA A 212 6.03 7.76 5.18
CA ALA A 212 6.54 8.49 4.02
C ALA A 212 5.93 9.90 3.92
N THR A 213 4.60 9.99 3.95
CA THR A 213 3.86 11.25 3.79
C THR A 213 3.99 12.17 5.01
N GLY A 214 4.11 11.62 6.22
CA GLY A 214 4.40 12.40 7.41
C GLY A 214 5.80 13.01 7.38
N THR A 215 6.81 12.24 6.94
CA THR A 215 8.18 12.76 6.75
C THR A 215 8.24 13.78 5.63
N PHE A 216 7.38 13.65 4.61
CA PHE A 216 7.28 14.60 3.51
C PHE A 216 6.86 16.00 3.97
N VAL A 217 6.14 16.15 5.09
CA VAL A 217 5.88 17.48 5.71
C VAL A 217 7.18 18.24 6.00
N GLY A 218 8.30 17.52 6.19
CA GLY A 218 9.62 18.11 6.33
C GLY A 218 10.09 18.96 5.15
N THR A 219 9.48 18.84 3.97
CA THR A 219 9.79 19.69 2.82
C THR A 219 9.17 21.09 2.93
N ASP A 220 8.13 21.24 3.73
CA ASP A 220 7.39 22.49 3.90
C ASP A 220 8.14 23.45 4.86
N ILE A 221 8.62 24.55 4.29
CA ILE A 221 9.41 25.56 5.02
C ILE A 221 8.55 26.54 5.82
N SER A 222 7.22 26.54 5.64
CA SER A 222 6.28 27.45 6.32
C SER A 222 6.29 27.29 7.85
N PHE A 223 6.56 26.08 8.32
CA PHE A 223 6.79 25.75 9.74
C PHE A 223 8.00 26.43 10.38
N GLY A 224 8.86 27.10 9.59
CA GLY A 224 9.97 27.88 10.12
C GLY A 224 10.98 27.04 10.90
N ALA A 225 11.25 27.44 12.14
CA ALA A 225 12.19 26.77 13.04
C ALA A 225 11.62 25.50 13.70
N ASP A 226 10.31 25.29 13.68
CA ASP A 226 9.65 24.13 14.28
C ASP A 226 9.82 22.86 13.41
N ASN A 227 10.08 23.03 12.11
CA ASN A 227 10.41 21.94 11.21
C ASN A 227 11.84 21.45 11.41
N PHE A 228 12.00 20.50 12.34
CA PHE A 228 13.29 19.84 12.61
C PHE A 228 13.83 19.00 11.45
N LEU A 229 13.03 18.71 10.42
CA LEU A 229 13.46 18.02 9.20
C LEU A 229 13.97 18.97 8.10
N ARG A 230 13.67 20.27 8.20
CA ARG A 230 14.04 21.29 7.22
C ARG A 230 15.53 21.28 6.82
N PRO A 231 16.51 21.12 7.73
CA PRO A 231 17.92 21.11 7.34
C PRO A 231 18.27 20.04 6.32
N VAL A 232 17.56 18.90 6.35
CA VAL A 232 17.80 17.75 5.46
C VAL A 232 16.86 17.77 4.25
N PHE A 233 15.56 17.99 4.48
CA PHE A 233 14.52 17.80 3.47
C PHE A 233 13.82 19.07 3.01
N GLY A 234 14.00 20.21 3.70
CA GLY A 234 13.35 21.47 3.35
C GLY A 234 13.57 21.85 1.89
N VAL A 235 12.51 22.19 1.17
CA VAL A 235 12.59 22.69 -0.20
C VAL A 235 12.60 24.21 -0.12
N GLU A 236 13.81 24.77 -0.06
CA GLU A 236 14.01 26.22 0.08
C GLU A 236 13.67 26.95 -1.23
N GLU A 237 13.20 28.19 -1.13
CA GLU A 237 12.84 29.05 -2.28
C GLU A 237 14.01 29.26 -3.27
N THR A 238 15.25 29.18 -2.79
CA THR A 238 16.45 29.34 -3.63
C THR A 238 16.86 28.05 -4.35
N MET A 239 16.14 26.95 -4.13
CA MET A 239 16.46 25.65 -4.70
C MET A 239 15.96 25.55 -6.14
N SER A 240 16.71 24.85 -7.00
CA SER A 240 16.21 24.50 -8.32
C SER A 240 15.02 23.54 -8.21
N ALA A 241 14.11 23.57 -9.19
CA ALA A 241 12.98 22.64 -9.24
C ALA A 241 13.44 21.16 -9.11
N ALA A 242 14.49 20.78 -9.84
CA ALA A 242 15.08 19.44 -9.76
C ALA A 242 15.62 19.11 -8.37
N GLY A 243 16.28 20.07 -7.69
CA GLY A 243 16.75 19.90 -6.32
C GLY A 243 15.59 19.66 -5.35
N GLY A 244 14.50 20.44 -5.49
CA GLY A 244 13.28 20.27 -4.70
C GLY A 244 12.65 18.90 -4.89
N MET A 245 12.55 18.44 -6.15
CA MET A 245 12.00 17.12 -6.49
C MET A 245 12.83 15.98 -5.86
N VAL A 246 14.16 16.09 -5.88
CA VAL A 246 15.05 15.10 -5.24
C VAL A 246 14.86 15.09 -3.72
N ARG A 247 14.77 16.26 -3.07
CA ARG A 247 14.51 16.33 -1.62
C ARG A 247 13.15 15.75 -1.23
N ALA A 248 12.13 16.01 -2.02
CA ALA A 248 10.81 15.42 -1.86
C ALA A 248 10.87 13.88 -1.92
N GLY A 249 11.43 13.32 -2.99
CA GLY A 249 11.61 11.87 -3.13
C GLY A 249 12.48 11.25 -2.02
N ALA A 250 13.51 11.96 -1.56
CA ALA A 250 14.35 11.49 -0.46
C ALA A 250 13.60 11.46 0.89
N SER A 251 12.80 12.48 1.17
CA SER A 251 12.01 12.56 2.41
C SER A 251 10.99 11.43 2.53
N THR A 252 10.23 11.15 1.45
CA THR A 252 9.28 10.03 1.42
C THR A 252 9.99 8.69 1.59
N SER A 253 11.16 8.53 0.95
CA SER A 253 11.98 7.31 1.06
C SER A 253 12.44 7.03 2.48
N VAL A 254 12.92 8.07 3.19
CA VAL A 254 13.38 7.94 4.58
C VAL A 254 12.22 7.64 5.52
N GLY A 255 11.08 8.33 5.35
CA GLY A 255 9.88 8.08 6.13
C GLY A 255 9.34 6.66 5.96
N PHE A 256 9.27 6.20 4.72
CA PHE A 256 8.87 4.82 4.40
C PHE A 256 9.84 3.81 5.01
N LEU A 257 11.15 4.01 4.82
CA LEU A 257 12.17 3.12 5.36
C LEU A 257 12.09 3.03 6.89
N GLY A 258 11.86 4.14 7.59
CA GLY A 258 11.75 4.16 9.04
C GLY A 258 10.62 3.25 9.55
N VAL A 259 9.41 3.42 9.04
CA VAL A 259 8.27 2.58 9.44
C VAL A 259 8.43 1.14 8.95
N GLN A 260 8.89 0.95 7.71
CA GLN A 260 9.08 -0.38 7.14
C GLN A 260 10.19 -1.18 7.86
N ALA A 261 11.27 -0.54 8.29
CA ALA A 261 12.33 -1.18 9.05
C ALA A 261 11.79 -1.72 10.39
N LEU A 262 10.95 -0.94 11.09
CA LEU A 262 10.28 -1.40 12.30
C LEU A 262 9.39 -2.62 12.01
N GLN A 263 8.59 -2.58 10.94
CA GLN A 263 7.78 -3.74 10.53
C GLN A 263 8.66 -4.96 10.18
N ASN A 264 9.79 -4.75 9.50
CA ASN A 264 10.71 -5.82 9.10
C ASN A 264 11.37 -6.53 10.29
N ILE A 265 11.65 -5.78 11.37
CA ILE A 265 12.31 -6.28 12.58
C ILE A 265 11.29 -6.85 13.57
N ALA A 266 10.17 -6.16 13.79
CA ALA A 266 9.26 -6.46 14.89
C ALA A 266 8.24 -7.57 14.55
N LEU A 267 7.88 -7.74 13.28
CA LEU A 267 6.80 -8.65 12.90
C LEU A 267 7.32 -10.05 12.57
N PRO A 268 6.61 -11.11 13.01
CA PRO A 268 7.01 -12.48 12.71
C PRO A 268 6.93 -12.78 11.20
N SER A 269 7.63 -13.83 10.76
CA SER A 269 7.55 -14.32 9.38
C SER A 269 6.11 -14.65 8.99
N GLY A 270 5.69 -14.20 7.81
CA GLY A 270 4.34 -14.36 7.26
C GLY A 270 3.35 -13.30 7.73
N ALA A 271 3.76 -12.41 8.65
CA ALA A 271 2.95 -11.29 9.11
C ALA A 271 3.37 -9.96 8.48
N ASN A 272 4.45 -9.88 7.68
CA ASN A 272 4.77 -8.65 6.97
C ASN A 272 4.14 -8.65 5.58
N TRP A 273 3.70 -7.49 5.08
CA TRP A 273 3.11 -7.36 3.75
C TRP A 273 4.11 -7.67 2.63
N VAL A 274 5.43 -7.54 2.89
CA VAL A 274 6.49 -7.95 1.96
C VAL A 274 6.80 -9.46 2.01
N ASP A 275 6.22 -10.20 2.95
CA ASP A 275 6.47 -11.64 3.03
C ASP A 275 5.73 -12.38 1.91
N PRO A 276 6.32 -13.46 1.37
CA PRO A 276 5.62 -14.33 0.43
C PRO A 276 4.35 -14.88 1.09
N THR A 277 3.18 -14.63 0.50
CA THR A 277 1.94 -15.26 0.98
C THR A 277 1.99 -16.77 0.71
N PRO A 278 1.39 -17.61 1.56
CA PRO A 278 1.37 -19.08 1.37
C PRO A 278 0.85 -19.52 0.00
N GLN A 279 0.03 -18.71 -0.67
CA GLN A 279 -0.47 -18.99 -2.02
C GLN A 279 0.63 -19.02 -3.10
N HIS A 280 1.76 -18.33 -2.88
CA HIS A 280 2.90 -18.39 -3.80
C HIS A 280 3.68 -19.70 -3.69
N LYS A 281 3.67 -20.39 -2.54
CA LYS A 281 4.37 -21.68 -2.39
C LYS A 281 3.75 -22.76 -3.28
N ALA A 282 2.43 -22.75 -3.46
CA ALA A 282 1.73 -23.76 -4.26
C ALA A 282 1.97 -23.67 -5.79
N ARG A 283 2.69 -22.66 -6.29
CA ARG A 283 3.04 -22.51 -7.72
C ARG A 283 4.53 -22.69 -8.02
N ALA A 284 5.36 -22.83 -6.98
CA ALA A 284 6.80 -23.01 -7.12
C ALA A 284 7.23 -24.49 -7.09
N ASP A 285 6.29 -25.38 -6.77
CA ASP A 285 6.40 -26.84 -6.81
C ASP A 285 5.59 -27.39 -8.00
#